data_AF-A0A5C5WCB0-F1
#
_entry.id   AF-A0A5C5WCB0-F1
#
_cell.length_a   1.000
_cell.length_b   1.000
_cell.length_c   1.000
_cell.angle_alpha   90.00
_cell.angle_beta   90.00
_cell.angle_gamma   90.00
#
_symmetry.space_group_name_H-M   'P 1'
#
loop_
_entity.id
_entity.type
_entity.pdbx_description
1 polymer ?
#
loop_
_entity_poly.entity_id
_entity_poly.type
_entity_poly.pdbx_seq_one_letter_code
_entity_poly.pdbx_strand_id
1 'polypeptide(L)'
;MAAGQRVIKTLRLDSNLDSYRDFFTTEQGQALYSRMHPGNASLIDDLGFAWRAAAYAAALPGQVTGQIPAFLDGLNRSPQFADSQLTTMERVLGILAQRLPTVTADPKLLRDLKKTVLDILGELASARTKHPLHIEQNDLWEQFLGTAEFQFYVVSSQRFCYLTTYAAYEAFLVGVARTKTGDDSIRSSDRNPSFATRLDQAIGESTSSKCWSAEPVKIAREIRNALMHERGCVTRQLEQYRSKLRLEGDEIQLWPSDNRRLFEDLLERVLVALDDDRWQQTEVKA
;
A
#
# COMPACT_ATOMS: atom_id res chain seq x y z
N MET A 1 -17.55 18.32 -34.35
CA MET A 1 -17.30 16.93 -33.88
C MET A 1 -16.45 17.03 -32.63
N ALA A 2 -17.03 16.74 -31.47
CA ALA A 2 -16.29 16.76 -30.20
C ALA A 2 -15.19 15.69 -30.26
N ALA A 3 -13.97 16.07 -29.88
CA ALA A 3 -12.84 15.16 -29.79
C ALA A 3 -13.25 13.97 -28.93
N GLY A 4 -13.20 12.76 -29.50
CA GLY A 4 -13.59 11.54 -28.81
C GLY A 4 -12.83 11.44 -27.50
N GLN A 5 -13.54 11.51 -26.38
CA GLN A 5 -13.00 11.12 -25.09
C GLN A 5 -12.55 9.67 -25.24
N ARG A 6 -11.24 9.49 -25.36
CA ARG A 6 -10.59 8.18 -25.38
C ARG A 6 -10.96 7.56 -24.04
N VAL A 7 -11.79 6.52 -24.07
CA VAL A 7 -12.22 5.80 -22.87
C VAL A 7 -10.95 5.37 -22.14
N ILE A 8 -10.68 6.01 -21.01
CA ILE A 8 -9.64 5.57 -20.10
C ILE A 8 -10.11 4.20 -19.60
N LYS A 9 -9.22 3.21 -19.71
CA LYS A 9 -9.45 1.82 -19.34
C LYS A 9 -10.31 1.70 -18.07
N THR A 10 -11.39 0.93 -18.13
CA THR A 10 -12.24 0.65 -16.97
C THR A 10 -11.44 -0.13 -15.93
N LEU A 11 -11.31 0.43 -14.72
CA LEU A 11 -10.63 -0.21 -13.59
C LEU A 11 -11.67 -0.67 -12.59
N ARG A 12 -11.65 -1.95 -12.22
CA ARG A 12 -12.45 -2.47 -11.10
C ARG A 12 -11.65 -2.40 -9.81
N LEU A 13 -12.22 -1.87 -8.75
CA LEU A 13 -11.54 -1.76 -7.45
C LEU A 13 -12.36 -2.43 -6.38
N ASP A 14 -11.69 -2.87 -5.33
CA ASP A 14 -12.40 -3.29 -4.13
C ASP A 14 -12.90 -2.03 -3.42
N SER A 15 -14.21 -1.90 -3.28
CA SER A 15 -14.83 -0.77 -2.58
C SER A 15 -14.70 -0.89 -1.07
N ASN A 16 -14.34 -2.06 -0.54
CA ASN A 16 -14.15 -2.25 0.88
C ASN A 16 -12.81 -1.67 1.35
N LEU A 17 -12.85 -0.56 2.08
CA LEU A 17 -11.68 0.08 2.67
C LEU A 17 -10.85 -0.88 3.55
N ASP A 18 -11.52 -1.78 4.28
CA ASP A 18 -10.86 -2.73 5.19
C ASP A 18 -10.01 -3.78 4.47
N SER A 19 -10.25 -4.01 3.18
CA SER A 19 -9.39 -4.88 2.36
C SER A 19 -7.98 -4.31 2.22
N TYR A 20 -7.80 -2.99 2.33
CA TYR A 20 -6.53 -2.28 2.23
C TYR A 20 -5.81 -2.14 3.57
N ARG A 21 -6.03 -3.08 4.49
CA ARG A 21 -5.24 -3.19 5.73
C ARG A 21 -3.91 -3.91 5.48
N ASP A 22 -2.94 -3.60 6.32
CA ASP A 22 -1.63 -4.24 6.35
C ASP A 22 -1.77 -5.78 6.42
N PHE A 23 -1.01 -6.48 5.58
CA PHE A 23 -1.01 -7.95 5.53
C PHE A 23 0.15 -8.59 6.29
N PHE A 24 1.16 -7.83 6.72
CA PHE A 24 2.30 -8.36 7.45
C PHE A 24 2.21 -7.94 8.92
N THR A 25 1.74 -8.84 9.77
CA THR A 25 1.49 -8.59 11.19
C THR A 25 2.74 -8.74 12.07
N THR A 26 2.68 -8.20 13.29
CA THR A 26 3.71 -8.39 14.32
C THR A 26 3.95 -9.86 14.63
N GLU A 27 2.89 -10.68 14.69
CA GLU A 27 2.97 -12.12 14.99
C GLU A 27 3.72 -12.87 13.89
N GLN A 28 3.43 -12.58 12.62
CA GLN A 28 4.15 -13.15 11.48
C GLN A 28 5.62 -12.70 11.48
N GLY A 29 5.88 -11.44 11.87
CA GLY A 29 7.25 -10.94 12.04
C GLY A 29 7.99 -11.75 13.10
N GLN A 30 7.40 -11.92 14.28
CA GLN A 30 7.98 -12.72 15.36
C GLN A 30 8.26 -14.17 14.93
N ALA A 31 7.35 -14.80 14.18
CA ALA A 31 7.55 -16.16 13.66
C ALA A 31 8.73 -16.27 12.68
N LEU A 32 8.98 -15.23 11.89
CA LEU A 32 10.13 -15.15 10.99
C LEU A 32 11.43 -14.92 11.79
N TYR A 33 11.45 -13.91 12.66
CA TYR A 33 12.63 -13.52 13.43
C TYR A 33 13.03 -14.56 14.49
N SER A 34 12.10 -15.41 14.97
CA SER A 34 12.43 -16.48 15.92
C SER A 34 13.33 -17.58 15.33
N ARG A 35 13.44 -17.65 13.99
CA ARG A 35 14.30 -18.60 13.25
C ARG A 35 15.64 -17.97 12.83
N MET A 36 15.89 -16.76 13.27
CA MET A 36 17.12 -16.05 12.97
C MET A 36 18.30 -16.62 13.75
N HIS A 37 19.40 -16.83 13.04
CA HIS A 37 20.70 -17.18 13.60
C HIS A 37 21.82 -16.52 12.76
N PRO A 38 23.08 -16.49 13.22
CA PRO A 38 24.14 -15.74 12.52
C PRO A 38 24.29 -16.08 11.03
N GLY A 39 24.10 -17.35 10.63
CA GLY A 39 24.22 -17.77 9.22
C GLY A 39 23.09 -17.34 8.28
N ASN A 40 21.96 -16.81 8.76
CA ASN A 40 20.83 -16.38 7.92
C ASN A 40 20.29 -14.99 8.27
N ALA A 41 20.89 -14.31 9.25
CA ALA A 41 20.37 -13.07 9.82
C ALA A 41 20.14 -11.99 8.76
N SER A 42 21.13 -11.72 7.90
CA SER A 42 21.00 -10.73 6.84
C SER A 42 19.88 -11.07 5.84
N LEU A 43 19.72 -12.35 5.51
CA LEU A 43 18.65 -12.80 4.59
C LEU A 43 17.26 -12.57 5.19
N ILE A 44 17.10 -12.82 6.49
CA ILE A 44 15.84 -12.60 7.20
C ILE A 44 15.57 -11.11 7.37
N ASP A 45 16.59 -10.31 7.70
CA ASP A 45 16.46 -8.86 7.84
C ASP A 45 16.02 -8.22 6.51
N ASP A 46 16.69 -8.55 5.41
CA ASP A 46 16.36 -8.03 4.09
C ASP A 46 14.94 -8.43 3.66
N LEU A 47 14.56 -9.69 3.89
CA LEU A 47 13.24 -10.21 3.59
C LEU A 47 12.16 -9.52 4.43
N GLY A 48 12.34 -9.48 5.75
CA GLY A 48 11.40 -8.87 6.68
C GLY A 48 11.20 -7.39 6.40
N PHE A 49 12.28 -6.65 6.14
CA PHE A 49 12.20 -5.25 5.74
C PHE A 49 11.41 -5.07 4.45
N ALA A 50 11.73 -5.84 3.40
CA ALA A 50 11.07 -5.72 2.10
C ALA A 50 9.58 -6.08 2.16
N TRP A 51 9.22 -7.14 2.90
CA TRP A 51 7.81 -7.51 3.11
C TRP A 51 7.06 -6.47 3.92
N ARG A 52 7.68 -5.85 4.94
CA ARG A 52 7.05 -4.78 5.72
C ARG A 52 6.82 -3.53 4.87
N ALA A 53 7.80 -3.17 4.06
CA ALA A 53 7.67 -2.06 3.12
C ALA A 53 6.55 -2.33 2.08
N ALA A 54 6.48 -3.54 1.52
CA ALA A 54 5.41 -3.92 0.61
C ALA A 54 4.03 -3.87 1.28
N ALA A 55 3.91 -4.35 2.51
CA ALA A 55 2.64 -4.36 3.24
C ALA A 55 2.14 -2.94 3.57
N TYR A 56 3.04 -2.03 3.96
CA TYR A 56 2.72 -0.61 4.10
C TYR A 56 2.32 0.05 2.79
N ALA A 57 3.04 -0.22 1.70
CA ALA A 57 2.67 0.32 0.38
C ALA A 57 1.29 -0.18 -0.08
N ALA A 58 0.92 -1.43 0.26
CA ALA A 58 -0.40 -1.98 -0.08
C ALA A 58 -1.51 -1.32 0.73
N ALA A 59 -1.22 -0.98 1.99
CA ALA A 59 -2.16 -0.36 2.92
C ALA A 59 -2.27 1.16 2.77
N LEU A 60 -1.30 1.79 2.11
CA LEU A 60 -1.20 3.25 2.02
C LEU A 60 -2.47 3.93 1.46
N PRO A 61 -3.18 3.40 0.44
CA PRO A 61 -4.45 4.00 0.01
C PRO A 61 -5.50 4.07 1.13
N GLY A 62 -5.63 3.01 1.93
CA GLY A 62 -6.55 2.99 3.07
C GLY A 62 -6.06 3.86 4.23
N GLN A 63 -4.75 3.90 4.47
CA GLN A 63 -4.18 4.77 5.50
C GLN A 63 -4.36 6.24 5.18
N VAL A 64 -4.11 6.68 3.94
CA VAL A 64 -4.26 8.08 3.53
C VAL A 64 -5.69 8.57 3.77
N THR A 65 -6.70 7.77 3.43
CA THR A 65 -8.10 8.13 3.67
C THR A 65 -8.44 8.19 5.17
N GLY A 66 -7.83 7.34 6.01
CA GLY A 66 -7.96 7.45 7.46
C GLY A 66 -7.23 8.65 8.08
N GLN A 67 -6.12 9.12 7.50
CA GLN A 67 -5.31 10.22 8.03
C GLN A 67 -5.83 11.61 7.66
N ILE A 68 -6.53 11.75 6.52
CA ILE A 68 -7.08 13.04 6.07
C ILE A 68 -8.05 13.67 7.09
N PRO A 69 -9.03 12.94 7.66
CA PRO A 69 -9.90 13.49 8.70
C PRO A 69 -9.14 14.01 9.91
N ALA A 70 -8.15 13.25 10.40
CA ALA A 70 -7.33 13.67 11.53
C ALA A 70 -6.49 14.91 11.21
N PHE A 71 -5.91 14.97 10.00
CA PHE A 71 -5.18 16.13 9.52
C PHE A 71 -6.07 17.37 9.39
N LEU A 72 -7.26 17.23 8.80
CA LEU A 72 -8.22 18.31 8.64
C LEU A 72 -8.74 18.80 9.99
N ASP A 73 -9.04 17.91 10.93
CA ASP A 73 -9.40 18.29 12.30
C ASP A 73 -8.25 19.03 13.01
N GLY A 74 -7.01 18.57 12.84
CA GLY A 74 -5.81 19.24 13.34
C GLY A 74 -5.62 20.64 12.75
N LEU A 75 -5.72 20.80 11.42
CA LEU A 75 -5.70 22.09 10.74
C LEU A 75 -6.84 22.99 11.22
N ASN A 76 -8.03 22.41 11.40
CA ASN A 76 -9.22 23.13 11.83
C ASN A 76 -9.05 23.75 13.22
N ARG A 77 -8.22 23.12 14.07
CA ARG A 77 -7.88 23.59 15.42
C ARG A 77 -6.60 24.45 15.47
N SER A 78 -5.86 24.56 14.36
CA SER A 78 -4.60 25.31 14.33
C SER A 78 -4.84 26.82 14.42
N PRO A 79 -4.07 27.56 15.25
CA PRO A 79 -4.17 29.01 15.36
C PRO A 79 -3.98 29.73 14.02
N GLN A 80 -3.10 29.22 13.15
CA GLN A 80 -2.84 29.82 11.83
C GLN A 80 -4.08 29.80 10.92
N PHE A 81 -4.92 28.76 11.04
CA PHE A 81 -6.18 28.68 10.31
C PHE A 81 -7.27 29.55 10.96
N ALA A 82 -7.18 29.78 12.27
CA ALA A 82 -7.99 30.79 12.93
C ALA A 82 -7.63 32.21 12.42
N ASP A 83 -6.35 32.51 12.23
CA ASP A 83 -5.88 33.81 11.73
C ASP A 83 -6.32 34.09 10.28
N SER A 84 -6.27 33.09 9.39
CA SER A 84 -6.76 33.23 8.02
C SER A 84 -8.28 33.43 7.96
N GLN A 85 -9.02 32.81 8.88
CA GLN A 85 -10.45 33.05 9.04
C GLN A 85 -10.73 34.41 9.64
N LEU A 86 -10.01 34.86 10.68
CA LEU A 86 -10.11 36.22 11.21
C LEU A 86 -9.84 37.25 10.12
N THR A 87 -8.83 37.03 9.28
CA THR A 87 -8.55 37.89 8.11
C THR A 87 -9.73 37.89 7.13
N THR A 88 -10.35 36.73 6.88
CA THR A 88 -11.54 36.63 6.03
C THR A 88 -12.75 37.33 6.66
N MET A 89 -12.90 37.23 7.98
CA MET A 89 -13.94 37.86 8.78
C MET A 89 -13.79 39.39 8.78
N GLU A 90 -12.58 39.90 8.95
CA GLU A 90 -12.25 41.32 8.84
C GLU A 90 -12.57 41.86 7.44
N ARG A 91 -12.31 41.07 6.39
CA ARG A 91 -12.72 41.43 5.02
C ARG A 91 -14.24 41.48 4.87
N VAL A 92 -14.97 40.50 5.41
CA VAL A 92 -16.45 40.51 5.39
C VAL A 92 -16.98 41.74 6.14
N LEU A 93 -16.43 42.05 7.32
CA LEU A 93 -16.75 43.24 8.09
C LEU A 93 -16.43 44.53 7.32
N GLY A 94 -15.30 44.58 6.62
CA GLY A 94 -14.93 45.72 5.78
C GLY A 94 -15.91 45.92 4.61
N ILE A 95 -16.29 44.86 3.92
CA ILE A 95 -17.29 44.90 2.84
C ILE A 95 -18.66 45.32 3.39
N LEU A 96 -19.07 44.77 4.53
CA LEU A 96 -20.30 45.15 5.21
C LEU A 96 -20.28 46.63 5.59
N ALA A 97 -19.20 47.13 6.19
CA ALA A 97 -19.06 48.54 6.57
C ALA A 97 -19.13 49.49 5.37
N GLN A 98 -18.65 49.08 4.19
CA GLN A 98 -18.78 49.87 2.95
C GLN A 98 -20.19 49.87 2.37
N ARG A 99 -20.93 48.77 2.50
CA ARG A 99 -22.30 48.62 1.97
C ARG A 99 -23.39 49.07 2.93
N LEU A 100 -23.12 49.05 4.22
CA LEU A 100 -24.10 49.42 5.23
C LEU A 100 -24.66 50.85 5.10
N PRO A 101 -23.87 51.88 4.74
CA PRO A 101 -24.38 53.23 4.48
C PRO A 101 -25.41 53.30 3.35
N THR A 102 -25.41 52.35 2.41
CA THR A 102 -26.43 52.27 1.35
C THR A 102 -27.72 51.60 1.82
N VAL A 103 -27.68 50.94 2.99
CA VAL A 103 -28.82 50.24 3.62
C VAL A 103 -29.43 51.08 4.74
N THR A 104 -28.61 51.83 5.49
CA THR A 104 -29.06 52.72 6.56
C THR A 104 -28.04 53.83 6.84
N ALA A 105 -28.54 55.04 7.11
CA ALA A 105 -27.72 56.18 7.55
C ALA A 105 -27.65 56.31 9.10
N ASP A 106 -28.37 55.46 9.85
CA ASP A 106 -28.42 55.53 11.32
C ASP A 106 -27.10 55.04 11.96
N PRO A 107 -26.32 55.93 12.62
CA PRO A 107 -25.06 55.57 13.26
C PRO A 107 -25.18 54.58 14.42
N LYS A 108 -26.35 54.51 15.06
CA LYS A 108 -26.61 53.56 16.15
C LYS A 108 -26.81 52.16 15.58
N LEU A 109 -27.65 52.03 14.56
CA LEU A 109 -27.90 50.78 13.86
C LEU A 109 -26.62 50.20 13.23
N LEU A 110 -25.76 51.07 12.67
CA LEU A 110 -24.43 50.68 12.16
C LEU A 110 -23.54 50.05 13.25
N ARG A 111 -23.53 50.65 14.44
CA ARG A 111 -22.73 50.17 15.58
C ARG A 111 -23.25 48.84 16.09
N ASP A 112 -24.57 48.72 16.21
CA ASP A 112 -25.24 47.51 16.69
C ASP A 112 -25.00 46.35 15.71
N LEU A 113 -25.13 46.58 14.39
CA LEU A 113 -24.83 45.57 13.37
C LEU A 113 -23.38 45.10 13.40
N LYS A 114 -22.42 46.01 13.52
CA LYS A 114 -21.00 45.65 13.65
C LYS A 114 -20.76 44.78 14.89
N LYS A 115 -21.38 45.14 16.02
CA LYS A 115 -21.28 44.36 17.26
C LYS A 115 -21.89 42.97 17.09
N THR A 116 -23.10 42.86 16.55
CA THR A 116 -23.76 41.57 16.33
C THR A 116 -22.96 40.66 15.42
N VAL A 117 -22.35 41.19 14.34
CA VAL A 117 -21.48 40.37 13.49
C VAL A 117 -20.26 39.89 14.27
N LEU A 118 -19.59 40.75 15.05
CA LEU A 118 -18.46 40.34 15.89
C LEU A 118 -18.86 39.28 16.92
N ASP A 119 -20.03 39.39 17.54
CA ASP A 119 -20.54 38.43 18.53
C ASP A 119 -20.81 37.06 17.85
N ILE A 120 -21.52 37.04 16.70
CA ILE A 120 -21.75 35.83 15.90
C ILE A 120 -20.42 35.16 15.51
N LEU A 121 -19.42 35.95 15.15
CA LEU A 121 -18.10 35.43 14.78
C LEU A 121 -17.38 34.81 15.98
N GLY A 122 -17.46 35.43 17.17
CA GLY A 122 -16.92 34.86 18.41
C GLY A 122 -17.61 33.56 18.81
N GLU A 123 -18.93 33.47 18.60
CA GLU A 123 -19.71 32.24 18.79
C GLU A 123 -19.31 31.14 17.81
N LEU A 124 -19.14 31.47 16.52
CA LEU A 124 -18.69 30.52 15.50
C LEU A 124 -17.29 29.96 15.80
N ALA A 125 -16.35 30.82 16.20
CA ALA A 125 -15.02 30.40 16.62
C ALA A 125 -15.06 29.47 17.85
N SER A 126 -15.94 29.77 18.81
CA SER A 126 -16.14 28.97 20.02
C SER A 126 -16.89 27.66 19.78
N ALA A 127 -17.81 27.62 18.81
CA ALA A 127 -18.53 26.42 18.42
C ALA A 127 -17.59 25.44 17.68
N ARG A 128 -16.68 25.96 16.86
CA ARG A 128 -15.70 25.17 16.10
C ARG A 128 -14.75 24.36 16.98
N THR A 129 -14.32 24.93 18.11
CA THR A 129 -13.47 24.19 19.07
C THR A 129 -14.25 23.12 19.83
N LYS A 130 -15.58 23.28 19.96
CA LYS A 130 -16.48 22.35 20.66
C LYS A 130 -17.04 21.25 19.76
N HIS A 131 -17.08 21.46 18.45
CA HIS A 131 -17.62 20.52 17.48
C HIS A 131 -16.51 20.04 16.53
N PRO A 132 -15.90 18.86 16.79
CA PRO A 132 -14.89 18.31 15.91
C PRO A 132 -15.44 18.10 14.50
N LEU A 133 -14.57 18.25 13.51
CA LEU A 133 -14.93 17.93 12.13
C LEU A 133 -15.12 16.42 12.01
N HIS A 134 -16.37 15.97 11.84
CA HIS A 134 -16.67 14.56 11.63
C HIS A 134 -16.72 14.27 10.13
N ILE A 135 -15.76 13.50 9.64
CA ILE A 135 -15.72 13.01 8.26
C ILE A 135 -15.79 11.49 8.32
N GLU A 136 -16.84 10.92 7.74
CA GLU A 136 -16.98 9.47 7.59
C GLU A 136 -15.90 8.95 6.63
N GLN A 137 -15.08 8.01 7.09
CA GLN A 137 -13.95 7.49 6.30
C GLN A 137 -14.40 6.78 5.04
N ASN A 138 -15.54 6.06 5.10
CA ASN A 138 -16.11 5.37 3.95
C ASN A 138 -16.59 6.34 2.87
N ASP A 139 -17.25 7.44 3.26
CA ASP A 139 -17.68 8.47 2.30
C ASP A 139 -16.47 9.10 1.59
N LEU A 140 -15.40 9.36 2.34
CA LEU A 140 -14.16 9.89 1.78
C LEU A 140 -13.50 8.89 0.83
N TRP A 141 -13.46 7.61 1.21
CA TRP A 141 -12.96 6.52 0.37
C TRP A 141 -13.74 6.41 -0.95
N GLU A 142 -15.07 6.42 -0.90
CA GLU A 142 -15.92 6.41 -2.11
C GLU A 142 -15.69 7.63 -3.00
N GLN A 143 -15.53 8.82 -2.40
CA GLN A 143 -15.19 10.04 -3.14
C GLN A 143 -13.83 9.92 -3.85
N PHE A 144 -12.81 9.40 -3.16
CA PHE A 144 -11.49 9.16 -3.75
C PHE A 144 -11.55 8.12 -4.86
N LEU A 145 -12.27 7.00 -4.64
CA LEU A 145 -12.51 5.99 -5.67
C LEU A 145 -13.24 6.55 -6.89
N GLY A 146 -13.98 7.64 -6.76
CA GLY A 146 -14.57 8.38 -7.88
C GLY A 146 -13.57 9.12 -8.77
N THR A 147 -12.31 9.27 -8.35
CA THR A 147 -11.27 10.00 -9.09
C THR A 147 -10.33 9.05 -9.83
N ALA A 148 -10.10 9.29 -11.13
CA ALA A 148 -9.31 8.38 -11.97
C ALA A 148 -7.86 8.24 -11.48
N GLU A 149 -7.25 9.34 -11.02
CA GLU A 149 -5.89 9.40 -10.50
C GLU A 149 -5.72 8.48 -9.29
N PHE A 150 -6.68 8.52 -8.37
CA PHE A 150 -6.65 7.67 -7.19
C PHE A 150 -6.91 6.20 -7.57
N GLN A 151 -7.80 5.93 -8.52
CA GLN A 151 -7.99 4.57 -9.03
C GLN A 151 -6.69 3.99 -9.60
N PHE A 152 -5.96 4.77 -10.41
CA PHE A 152 -4.66 4.36 -10.94
C PHE A 152 -3.64 4.12 -9.84
N TYR A 153 -3.61 4.99 -8.83
CA TYR A 153 -2.75 4.84 -7.67
C TYR A 153 -3.04 3.54 -6.91
N VAL A 154 -4.33 3.24 -6.64
CA VAL A 154 -4.74 2.00 -5.97
C VAL A 154 -4.30 0.77 -6.78
N VAL A 155 -4.57 0.71 -8.08
CA VAL A 155 -4.16 -0.45 -8.91
C VAL A 155 -2.63 -0.60 -8.94
N SER A 156 -1.92 0.53 -9.11
CA SER A 156 -0.47 0.53 -9.22
C SER A 156 0.20 0.13 -7.91
N SER A 157 -0.33 0.57 -6.77
CA SER A 157 0.18 0.16 -5.46
C SER A 157 0.01 -1.35 -5.27
N GLN A 158 -1.16 -1.92 -5.59
CA GLN A 158 -1.35 -3.37 -5.46
C GLN A 158 -0.40 -4.17 -6.35
N ARG A 159 -0.17 -3.72 -7.60
CA ARG A 159 0.81 -4.34 -8.51
C ARG A 159 2.23 -4.25 -7.96
N PHE A 160 2.63 -3.07 -7.50
CA PHE A 160 3.95 -2.85 -6.91
C PHE A 160 4.19 -3.76 -5.70
N CYS A 161 3.20 -3.90 -4.82
CA CYS A 161 3.33 -4.72 -3.62
C CYS A 161 3.49 -6.20 -3.95
N TYR A 162 2.74 -6.70 -4.94
CA TYR A 162 2.85 -8.08 -5.38
C TYR A 162 4.25 -8.38 -5.92
N LEU A 163 4.75 -7.49 -6.79
CA LEU A 163 6.08 -7.58 -7.38
C LEU A 163 7.18 -7.56 -6.31
N THR A 164 7.11 -6.60 -5.38
CA THR A 164 8.09 -6.46 -4.30
C THR A 164 8.07 -7.66 -3.36
N THR A 165 6.88 -8.17 -3.00
CA THR A 165 6.71 -9.32 -2.11
C THR A 165 7.35 -10.58 -2.71
N TYR A 166 7.06 -10.86 -4.00
CA TYR A 166 7.65 -12.01 -4.68
C TYR A 166 9.15 -11.83 -4.94
N ALA A 167 9.59 -10.62 -5.33
CA ALA A 167 11.01 -10.37 -5.58
C ALA A 167 11.87 -10.54 -4.32
N ALA A 168 11.37 -10.10 -3.16
CA ALA A 168 12.03 -10.30 -1.87
C ALA A 168 12.15 -11.80 -1.53
N TYR A 169 11.09 -12.57 -1.76
CA TYR A 169 11.11 -14.02 -1.59
C TYR A 169 12.11 -14.72 -2.50
N GLU A 170 12.15 -14.35 -3.78
CA GLU A 170 13.11 -14.90 -4.74
C GLU A 170 14.54 -14.55 -4.35
N ALA A 171 14.80 -13.30 -3.95
CA ALA A 171 16.10 -12.87 -3.46
C ALA A 171 16.53 -13.63 -2.20
N PHE A 172 15.60 -13.90 -1.28
CA PHE A 172 15.83 -14.75 -0.12
C PHE A 172 16.29 -16.15 -0.53
N LEU A 173 15.57 -16.85 -1.40
CA LEU A 173 15.96 -18.20 -1.86
C LEU A 173 17.31 -18.21 -2.59
N VAL A 174 17.59 -17.19 -3.39
CA VAL A 174 18.89 -17.03 -4.04
C VAL A 174 19.99 -16.85 -2.99
N GLY A 175 19.74 -16.03 -1.97
CA GLY A 175 20.64 -15.85 -0.84
C GLY A 175 20.89 -17.15 -0.08
N VAL A 176 19.84 -17.93 0.21
CA VAL A 176 19.96 -19.26 0.82
C VAL A 176 20.87 -20.16 -0.01
N ALA A 177 20.65 -20.24 -1.32
CA ALA A 177 21.49 -21.04 -2.20
C ALA A 177 22.96 -20.58 -2.16
N ARG A 178 23.23 -19.27 -2.28
CA ARG A 178 24.59 -18.72 -2.22
C ARG A 178 25.29 -19.05 -0.90
N THR A 179 24.61 -18.81 0.22
CA THR A 179 25.14 -19.08 1.56
C THR A 179 25.47 -20.56 1.77
N LYS A 180 24.64 -21.46 1.25
CA LYS A 180 24.81 -22.91 1.45
C LYS A 180 25.84 -23.54 0.52
N THR A 181 25.98 -23.03 -0.69
CA THR A 181 26.95 -23.58 -1.66
C THR A 181 28.29 -22.83 -1.66
N GLY A 182 28.34 -21.62 -1.09
CA GLY A 182 29.50 -20.73 -1.19
C GLY A 182 29.71 -20.14 -2.60
N ASP A 183 28.69 -20.15 -3.46
CA ASP A 183 28.76 -19.65 -4.84
C ASP A 183 27.97 -18.34 -5.01
N ASP A 184 28.65 -17.20 -4.96
CA ASP A 184 28.04 -15.88 -5.14
C ASP A 184 27.51 -15.62 -6.57
N SER A 185 27.83 -16.47 -7.53
CA SER A 185 27.35 -16.34 -8.91
C SER A 185 25.91 -16.81 -9.10
N ILE A 186 25.32 -17.51 -8.12
CA ILE A 186 23.95 -18.05 -8.23
C ILE A 186 22.93 -16.92 -8.48
N ARG A 187 22.05 -17.13 -9.46
CA ARG A 187 20.93 -16.25 -9.83
C ARG A 187 19.67 -17.09 -10.04
N SER A 188 18.50 -16.48 -9.86
CA SER A 188 17.20 -17.03 -10.24
C SER A 188 17.07 -17.06 -11.78
N SER A 189 17.71 -18.05 -12.40
CA SER A 189 17.64 -18.24 -13.85
C SER A 189 17.54 -19.72 -14.20
N ASP A 190 16.89 -20.02 -15.32
CA ASP A 190 16.76 -21.38 -15.85
C ASP A 190 17.99 -21.83 -16.66
N ARG A 191 19.15 -21.15 -16.50
CA ARG A 191 20.40 -21.54 -17.16
C ARG A 191 20.99 -22.78 -16.51
N ASN A 192 21.65 -23.65 -17.29
CA ASN A 192 22.21 -24.91 -16.81
C ASN A 192 23.47 -24.71 -15.91
N PRO A 193 23.52 -25.26 -14.68
CA PRO A 193 22.45 -25.96 -13.97
C PRO A 193 21.39 -24.99 -13.43
N SER A 194 20.12 -25.38 -13.62
CA SER A 194 18.95 -24.56 -13.27
C SER A 194 18.99 -24.11 -11.81
N PHE A 195 18.35 -22.97 -11.50
CA PHE A 195 18.25 -22.52 -10.11
C PHE A 195 17.62 -23.57 -9.19
N ALA A 196 16.63 -24.34 -9.68
CA ALA A 196 16.04 -25.44 -8.92
C ALA A 196 17.09 -26.48 -8.50
N THR A 197 17.94 -26.93 -9.44
CA THR A 197 19.02 -27.89 -9.16
C THR A 197 20.02 -27.36 -8.13
N ARG A 198 20.35 -26.07 -8.21
CA ARG A 198 21.26 -25.43 -7.24
C ARG A 198 20.59 -25.32 -5.86
N LEU A 199 19.30 -25.05 -5.82
CA LEU A 199 18.53 -25.01 -4.57
C LEU A 199 18.38 -26.41 -3.96
N ASP A 200 18.20 -27.45 -4.77
CA ASP A 200 18.17 -28.85 -4.34
C ASP A 200 19.51 -29.24 -3.68
N GLN A 201 20.64 -28.75 -4.19
CA GLN A 201 21.94 -28.97 -3.56
C GLN A 201 22.07 -28.23 -2.22
N ALA A 202 21.51 -27.02 -2.12
CA ALA A 202 21.59 -26.17 -0.93
C ALA A 202 20.71 -26.65 0.23
N ILE A 203 19.44 -26.96 -0.06
CA ILE A 203 18.40 -27.27 0.94
C ILE A 203 17.62 -28.55 0.61
N GLY A 204 18.07 -29.36 -0.34
CA GLY A 204 17.49 -30.66 -0.66
C GLY A 204 16.24 -30.58 -1.49
N GLU A 205 16.04 -31.64 -2.28
CA GLU A 205 14.92 -31.76 -3.21
C GLU A 205 13.56 -31.62 -2.51
N SER A 206 13.37 -32.22 -1.32
CA SER A 206 12.11 -32.14 -0.59
C SER A 206 11.74 -30.69 -0.21
N THR A 207 12.66 -29.96 0.43
CA THR A 207 12.44 -28.56 0.84
C THR A 207 12.39 -27.63 -0.37
N SER A 208 13.33 -27.77 -1.30
CA SER A 208 13.37 -27.02 -2.56
C SER A 208 12.09 -27.19 -3.38
N SER A 209 11.51 -28.40 -3.45
CA SER A 209 10.26 -28.63 -4.18
C SER A 209 9.08 -27.85 -3.57
N LYS A 210 9.01 -27.73 -2.24
CA LYS A 210 8.00 -26.95 -1.52
C LYS A 210 8.20 -25.45 -1.67
N CYS A 211 9.45 -25.00 -1.76
CA CYS A 211 9.80 -23.58 -1.85
C CYS A 211 9.78 -23.05 -3.29
N TRP A 212 10.45 -23.71 -4.23
CA TRP A 212 10.61 -23.16 -5.59
C TRP A 212 9.62 -23.75 -6.60
N SER A 213 9.30 -25.03 -6.46
CA SER A 213 8.52 -25.78 -7.46
C SER A 213 7.04 -25.92 -7.11
N ALA A 214 6.61 -25.43 -5.94
CA ALA A 214 5.22 -25.44 -5.53
C ALA A 214 4.36 -24.62 -6.49
N GLU A 215 3.13 -25.09 -6.73
CA GLU A 215 2.22 -24.46 -7.68
C GLU A 215 1.97 -22.97 -7.38
N PRO A 216 1.68 -22.54 -6.13
CA PRO A 216 1.46 -21.11 -5.84
C PRO A 216 2.67 -20.23 -6.19
N VAL A 217 3.88 -20.74 -6.00
CA VAL A 217 5.13 -20.02 -6.32
C VAL A 217 5.33 -19.92 -7.82
N LYS A 218 5.06 -21.00 -8.56
CA LYS A 218 5.07 -20.98 -10.03
C LYS A 218 4.08 -19.95 -10.56
N ILE A 219 2.84 -19.96 -10.08
CA ILE A 219 1.82 -18.99 -10.49
C ILE A 219 2.30 -17.56 -10.18
N ALA A 220 2.82 -17.32 -8.97
CA ALA A 220 3.31 -16.00 -8.58
C ALA A 220 4.46 -15.51 -9.46
N ARG A 221 5.40 -16.39 -9.79
CA ARG A 221 6.50 -16.10 -10.71
C ARG A 221 6.00 -15.71 -12.10
N GLU A 222 5.05 -16.46 -12.64
CA GLU A 222 4.48 -16.18 -13.95
C GLU A 222 3.65 -14.89 -13.95
N ILE A 223 2.90 -14.59 -12.88
CA ILE A 223 2.22 -13.30 -12.69
C ILE A 223 3.24 -12.16 -12.66
N ARG A 224 4.31 -12.29 -11.87
CA ARG A 224 5.41 -11.30 -11.83
C ARG A 224 6.00 -11.07 -13.23
N ASN A 225 6.24 -12.12 -13.99
CA ASN A 225 6.77 -12.01 -15.35
C ASN A 225 5.78 -11.30 -16.29
N ALA A 226 4.50 -11.64 -16.23
CA ALA A 226 3.45 -11.00 -17.00
C ALA A 226 3.36 -9.50 -16.70
N LEU A 227 3.38 -9.12 -15.42
CA LEU A 227 3.33 -7.72 -14.97
C LEU A 227 4.57 -6.92 -15.42
N MET A 228 5.76 -7.52 -15.39
CA MET A 228 7.02 -6.84 -15.73
C MET A 228 7.29 -6.75 -17.23
N HIS A 229 6.90 -7.76 -18.01
CA HIS A 229 7.33 -7.90 -19.41
C HIS A 229 6.19 -7.83 -20.41
N GLU A 230 4.98 -8.27 -20.04
CA GLU A 230 3.81 -8.38 -20.92
C GLU A 230 2.74 -7.33 -20.62
N ARG A 231 3.13 -6.22 -19.98
CA ARG A 231 2.24 -5.12 -19.56
C ARG A 231 1.08 -5.56 -18.66
N GLY A 232 1.22 -6.72 -18.01
CA GLY A 232 0.18 -7.34 -17.18
C GLY A 232 -0.83 -8.19 -17.96
N CYS A 233 -0.64 -8.45 -19.25
CA CYS A 233 -1.50 -9.35 -20.01
C CYS A 233 -1.22 -10.82 -19.65
N VAL A 234 -2.26 -11.66 -19.75
CA VAL A 234 -2.11 -13.12 -19.55
C VAL A 234 -1.18 -13.71 -20.60
N THR A 235 -0.18 -14.45 -20.15
CA THR A 235 0.79 -15.16 -21.01
C THR A 235 0.33 -16.58 -21.32
N ARG A 236 0.95 -17.22 -22.31
CA ARG A 236 0.69 -18.64 -22.62
C ARG A 236 0.93 -19.55 -21.41
N GLN A 237 1.94 -19.23 -20.59
CA GLN A 237 2.26 -19.96 -19.37
C GLN A 237 1.19 -19.78 -18.29
N LEU A 238 0.56 -18.61 -18.23
CA LEU A 238 -0.52 -18.31 -17.28
C LEU A 238 -1.89 -18.82 -17.71
N GLU A 239 -2.09 -19.11 -19.00
CA GLU A 239 -3.38 -19.56 -19.53
C GLU A 239 -3.86 -20.86 -18.86
N GLN A 240 -2.94 -21.76 -18.52
CA GLN A 240 -3.26 -22.98 -17.77
C GLN A 240 -3.78 -22.72 -16.34
N TYR A 241 -3.53 -21.53 -15.80
CA TYR A 241 -3.97 -21.09 -14.48
C TYR A 241 -5.07 -20.03 -14.56
N ARG A 242 -5.68 -19.78 -15.73
CA ARG A 242 -6.62 -18.68 -15.96
C ARG A 242 -7.77 -18.64 -14.94
N SER A 243 -8.28 -19.80 -14.52
CA SER A 243 -9.34 -19.91 -13.51
C SER A 243 -8.95 -19.43 -12.10
N LYS A 244 -7.64 -19.29 -11.84
CA LYS A 244 -7.09 -18.80 -10.57
C LYS A 244 -6.72 -17.31 -10.62
N LEU A 245 -6.86 -16.67 -11.79
CA LEU A 245 -6.52 -15.27 -12.02
C LEU A 245 -7.77 -14.41 -12.04
N ARG A 246 -7.68 -13.21 -11.46
CA ARG A 246 -8.68 -12.16 -11.67
C ARG A 246 -8.26 -11.33 -12.88
N LEU A 247 -9.14 -11.26 -13.87
CA LEU A 247 -8.88 -10.58 -15.14
C LEU A 247 -9.91 -9.47 -15.39
N GLU A 248 -9.44 -8.34 -15.92
CA GLU A 248 -10.29 -7.31 -16.54
C GLU A 248 -9.93 -7.24 -18.03
N GLY A 249 -10.77 -7.85 -18.87
CA GLY A 249 -10.38 -8.20 -20.24
C GLY A 249 -9.31 -9.31 -20.23
N ASP A 250 -8.17 -9.05 -20.88
CA ASP A 250 -7.01 -9.96 -20.89
C ASP A 250 -5.88 -9.52 -19.95
N GLU A 251 -6.13 -8.52 -19.11
CA GLU A 251 -5.15 -8.03 -18.14
C GLU A 251 -5.39 -8.58 -16.74
N ILE A 252 -4.29 -8.96 -16.09
CA ILE A 252 -4.25 -9.38 -14.71
C ILE A 252 -4.54 -8.19 -13.80
N GLN A 253 -5.49 -8.41 -12.90
CA GLN A 253 -5.87 -7.47 -11.88
C GLN A 253 -5.56 -8.03 -10.49
N LEU A 254 -4.75 -7.29 -9.75
CA LEU A 254 -4.37 -7.64 -8.38
C LEU A 254 -5.19 -6.83 -7.39
N TRP A 255 -5.85 -7.53 -6.48
CA TRP A 255 -6.58 -6.95 -5.34
C TRP A 255 -5.75 -7.09 -4.05
N PRO A 256 -6.12 -6.37 -2.98
CA PRO A 256 -5.45 -6.53 -1.69
C PRO A 256 -5.43 -7.97 -1.17
N SER A 257 -6.49 -8.74 -1.44
CA SER A 257 -6.57 -10.16 -1.10
C SER A 257 -5.49 -11.01 -1.79
N ASP A 258 -5.09 -10.64 -3.01
CA ASP A 258 -4.06 -11.38 -3.76
C ASP A 258 -2.68 -11.14 -3.17
N ASN A 259 -2.40 -9.92 -2.69
CA ASN A 259 -1.18 -9.58 -1.97
C ASN A 259 -1.09 -10.34 -0.65
N ARG A 260 -2.18 -10.37 0.12
CA ARG A 260 -2.25 -11.12 1.38
C ARG A 260 -2.02 -12.60 1.16
N ARG A 261 -2.75 -13.22 0.22
CA ARG A 261 -2.59 -14.64 -0.11
C ARG A 261 -1.16 -14.96 -0.57
N LEU A 262 -0.60 -14.12 -1.44
CA LEU A 262 0.80 -14.28 -1.86
C LEU A 262 1.74 -14.27 -0.65
N PHE A 263 1.62 -13.27 0.22
CA PHE A 263 2.47 -13.16 1.40
C PHE A 263 2.34 -14.39 2.31
N GLU A 264 1.11 -14.82 2.62
CA GLU A 264 0.84 -15.99 3.47
C GLU A 264 1.44 -17.26 2.87
N ASP A 265 1.23 -17.50 1.57
CA ASP A 265 1.80 -18.62 0.84
C ASP A 265 3.35 -18.57 0.91
N LEU A 266 3.96 -17.43 0.64
CA LEU A 266 5.42 -17.30 0.64
C LEU A 266 6.02 -17.40 2.03
N LEU A 267 5.34 -16.85 3.06
CA LEU A 267 5.76 -16.95 4.46
C LEU A 267 5.85 -18.42 4.90
N GLU A 268 4.81 -19.22 4.64
CA GLU A 268 4.82 -20.66 4.95
C GLU A 268 6.06 -21.35 4.37
N ARG A 269 6.43 -20.99 3.14
CA ARG A 269 7.57 -21.59 2.43
C ARG A 269 8.91 -21.09 2.93
N VAL A 270 8.99 -19.82 3.32
CA VAL A 270 10.18 -19.30 4.02
C VAL A 270 10.39 -20.04 5.33
N LEU A 271 9.34 -20.23 6.12
CA LEU A 271 9.44 -20.98 7.37
C LEU A 271 9.90 -22.43 7.13
N VAL A 272 9.37 -23.10 6.09
CA VAL A 272 9.84 -24.43 5.66
C VAL A 272 11.33 -24.40 5.26
N ALA A 273 11.78 -23.38 4.55
CA ALA A 273 13.18 -23.24 4.16
C ALA A 273 14.10 -22.99 5.37
N LEU A 274 13.64 -22.24 6.36
CA LEU A 274 14.38 -21.91 7.58
C LEU A 274 14.43 -23.07 8.58
N ASP A 275 13.40 -23.92 8.59
CA ASP A 275 13.32 -25.11 9.43
C ASP A 275 14.09 -26.32 8.85
N ASP A 276 14.82 -26.16 7.73
CA ASP A 276 15.67 -27.22 7.17
C ASP A 276 16.91 -27.46 8.05
N ASP A 277 17.11 -28.69 8.51
CA ASP A 277 18.20 -29.08 9.41
C ASP A 277 19.61 -28.75 8.87
N ARG A 278 19.77 -28.57 7.56
CA ARG A 278 21.05 -28.13 6.96
C ARG A 278 21.44 -26.70 7.33
N TRP A 279 20.54 -25.92 7.92
CA TRP A 279 20.91 -24.67 8.59
C TRP A 279 21.92 -24.87 9.71
N GLN A 280 21.78 -25.95 10.47
CA GLN A 280 22.63 -26.23 11.62
C GLN A 280 23.97 -26.90 11.26
N GLN A 281 24.07 -27.49 10.05
CA GLN A 281 25.26 -28.23 9.60
C GLN A 281 26.35 -27.35 8.98
N THR A 282 26.13 -26.03 8.89
CA THR A 282 27.14 -25.10 8.35
C THR A 282 28.14 -24.76 9.43
N GLU A 283 29.00 -25.73 9.78
CA GLU A 283 30.26 -25.40 10.45
C GLU A 283 31.03 -24.46 9.53
N VAL A 284 31.15 -23.20 9.95
CA VAL A 284 32.00 -22.21 9.30
C VAL A 284 33.41 -22.79 9.32
N LYS A 285 33.86 -23.34 8.19
CA LYS A 285 35.30 -23.51 7.97
C LYS A 285 35.90 -22.11 7.94
N ALA A 286 36.50 -21.73 9.07
CA ALA A 286 37.30 -20.52 9.23
C ALA A 286 38.48 -20.51 8.25
#